data_AF-A0A7N0U1L6-F1
#
_entry.id   AF-A0A7N0U1L6-F1
#
_cell.length_a   1.000
_cell.length_b   1.000
_cell.length_c   1.000
_cell.angle_alpha   90.00
_cell.angle_beta   90.00
_cell.angle_gamma   90.00
#
_symmetry.space_group_name_H-M   'P 1'
#
loop_
_entity.id
_entity.type
_entity.pdbx_description
1 polymer ?
#
loop_
_entity_poly.entity_id
_entity_poly.type
_entity_poly.pdbx_seq_one_letter_code
_entity_poly.pdbx_strand_id
1 'polypeptide(L)'
;MKPYEYGFRVFLLTYSIVLISGKKSSTTFFNTAFYRLMLIAVGAFVCLVVNIFVFPIWAGEDLHKLVVKNFRGVAKSLEGCVNGYLQCVEYERVPSMILTYQPMDDPLYSGYRAAVQSSTQEDSLVDFAIWEPPHGPYRTFHYPWKNYVKVAGALRHCAFMVMAMHGCVLSEIQAPEEKRQVFSNELRKVGAEGANVLRKLADKLEKMEKLGAVDLLLEVHEAAEALQLKIDEKSYILVNTDLWDPSKRPKPVEDQENPQQLKDTDNKDFVFTSLSEAVDFGDARGMDSRAQSMFRSGVGSTLPHWTSTDSMFRKSTMQWPSQMSIHADLGAPDVAITGNEYRTFVSASSLSLATFSSLLIEFVARLQYLVDSYQELCMVANFKEPAAEPALDSRGPVAV
;
A
#
# COMPACT_ATOMS: atom_id res chain seq x y z
N MET A 1 9.52 17.49 14.83
CA MET A 1 10.28 17.91 16.04
C MET A 1 11.12 19.18 15.87
N LYS A 2 11.71 19.47 14.69
CA LYS A 2 12.58 20.64 14.46
C LYS A 2 12.01 22.05 14.82
N PRO A 3 10.71 22.38 14.66
CA PRO A 3 10.22 23.74 14.95
C PRO A 3 9.98 24.03 16.44
N TYR A 4 9.77 23.01 17.28
CA TYR A 4 9.50 23.21 18.72
C TYR A 4 10.78 23.37 19.56
N GLU A 5 11.93 23.04 19.00
CA GLU A 5 13.21 23.20 19.68
C GLU A 5 13.59 24.67 19.89
N TYR A 6 13.16 25.57 18.99
CA TYR A 6 13.52 26.98 19.10
C TYR A 6 12.84 27.65 20.30
N GLY A 7 11.53 27.47 20.46
CA GLY A 7 10.78 28.01 21.59
C GLY A 7 11.28 27.46 22.93
N PHE A 8 11.54 26.15 23.00
CA PHE A 8 12.10 25.50 24.19
C PHE A 8 13.52 25.99 24.52
N ARG A 9 14.40 26.15 23.52
CA ARG A 9 15.77 26.67 23.70
C ARG A 9 15.76 28.13 24.15
N VAL A 10 14.89 28.97 23.58
CA VAL A 10 14.75 30.38 23.99
C VAL A 10 14.23 30.46 25.42
N PHE A 11 13.27 29.62 25.81
CA PHE A 11 12.78 29.53 27.19
C PHE A 11 13.90 29.11 28.16
N LEU A 12 14.63 28.03 27.84
CA LEU A 12 15.76 27.55 28.64
C LEU A 12 16.87 28.59 28.77
N LEU A 13 17.26 29.24 27.68
CA LEU A 13 18.28 30.29 27.68
C LEU A 13 17.85 31.47 28.58
N THR A 14 16.59 31.90 28.46
CA THR A 14 16.03 32.97 29.28
C THR A 14 16.02 32.58 30.76
N TYR A 15 15.63 31.33 31.08
CA TYR A 15 15.67 30.78 32.43
C TYR A 15 17.10 30.72 33.00
N SER A 16 18.08 30.27 32.21
CA SER A 16 19.48 30.20 32.61
C SER A 16 20.11 31.57 32.83
N ILE A 17 19.82 32.56 31.97
CA ILE A 17 20.29 33.96 32.13
C ILE A 17 19.72 34.57 33.42
N VAL A 18 18.46 34.26 33.74
CA VAL A 18 17.81 34.69 34.99
C VAL A 18 18.49 34.07 36.21
N LEU A 19 18.68 32.75 36.24
CA LEU A 19 19.37 32.05 37.33
C LEU A 19 20.78 32.61 37.61
N ILE A 20 21.51 33.02 36.57
CA ILE A 20 22.86 33.58 36.69
C ILE A 20 22.83 35.04 37.17
N SER A 21 21.85 35.84 36.73
CA SER A 21 21.72 37.26 37.12
C SER A 21 21.26 37.46 38.58
N GLY A 22 20.60 36.44 39.16
CA GLY A 22 20.05 36.44 40.52
C GLY A 22 21.04 36.40 41.69
N LYS A 23 22.32 36.09 41.45
CA LYS A 23 23.31 35.92 42.52
C LYS A 23 23.68 37.21 43.27
N LYS A 24 23.19 38.40 42.86
CA LYS A 24 23.58 39.70 43.44
C LYS A 24 22.58 40.33 44.43
N SER A 25 21.34 39.85 44.57
CA SER A 25 20.37 40.42 45.53
C SER A 25 19.18 39.46 45.75
N SER A 26 19.11 38.82 46.91
CA SER A 26 18.25 37.65 47.17
C SER A 26 16.75 37.94 47.14
N THR A 27 16.30 39.14 47.52
CA THR A 27 14.87 39.53 47.55
C THR A 27 14.36 40.08 46.22
N THR A 28 15.21 40.76 45.44
CA THR A 28 14.82 41.29 44.12
C THR A 28 14.84 40.22 43.03
N PHE A 29 15.60 39.14 43.22
CA PHE A 29 15.67 38.01 42.31
C PHE A 29 14.32 37.27 42.17
N PHE A 30 13.70 36.89 43.29
CA PHE A 30 12.41 36.18 43.26
C PHE A 30 11.31 36.99 42.60
N ASN A 31 11.21 38.29 42.93
CA ASN A 31 10.25 39.19 42.29
C ASN A 31 10.51 39.31 40.79
N THR A 32 11.76 39.50 40.38
CA THR A 32 12.11 39.64 38.95
C THR A 32 11.82 38.37 38.16
N ALA A 33 12.16 37.19 38.72
CA ALA A 33 11.86 35.91 38.09
C ALA A 33 10.34 35.66 38.00
N PHE A 34 9.60 35.98 39.06
CA PHE A 34 8.15 35.85 39.11
C PHE A 34 7.44 36.73 38.07
N TYR A 35 7.79 38.02 37.97
CA TYR A 35 7.18 38.91 36.98
C TYR A 35 7.48 38.48 35.54
N ARG A 36 8.67 37.93 35.26
CA ARG A 36 9.00 37.39 33.93
C ARG A 36 8.24 36.11 33.60
N LEU A 37 8.08 35.20 34.57
CA LEU A 37 7.25 34.01 34.41
C LEU A 37 5.79 34.41 34.16
N MET A 38 5.27 35.40 34.91
CA MET A 38 3.93 35.95 34.69
C MET A 38 3.78 36.57 33.31
N LEU A 39 4.77 37.32 32.81
CA LEU A 39 4.74 37.86 31.44
C LEU A 39 4.75 36.76 30.37
N ILE A 40 5.52 35.68 30.57
CA ILE A 40 5.50 34.51 29.69
C ILE A 40 4.14 33.82 29.75
N ALA A 41 3.57 33.64 30.94
CA ALA A 41 2.25 33.04 31.13
C ALA A 41 1.14 33.88 30.52
N VAL A 42 1.19 35.21 30.67
CA VAL A 42 0.25 36.16 30.03
C VAL A 42 0.42 36.12 28.52
N GLY A 43 1.66 36.13 28.00
CA GLY A 43 1.92 36.00 26.57
C GLY A 43 1.39 34.68 26.00
N ALA A 44 1.63 33.56 26.69
CA ALA A 44 1.10 32.26 26.32
C ALA A 44 -0.44 32.22 26.39
N PHE A 45 -1.04 32.82 27.42
CA PHE A 45 -2.49 32.93 27.57
C PHE A 45 -3.12 33.79 26.46
N VAL A 46 -2.53 34.95 26.15
CA VAL A 46 -2.99 35.81 25.05
C VAL A 46 -2.88 35.08 23.71
N CYS A 47 -1.75 34.41 23.43
CA CYS A 47 -1.62 33.59 22.22
C CYS A 47 -2.66 32.47 22.16
N LEU A 48 -2.93 31.80 23.28
CA LEU A 48 -3.97 30.76 23.38
C LEU A 48 -5.35 31.38 23.08
N VAL A 49 -5.70 32.49 23.72
CA VAL A 49 -6.98 33.20 23.49
C VAL A 49 -7.12 33.60 22.03
N VAL A 50 -6.09 34.19 21.41
CA VAL A 50 -6.14 34.57 19.98
C VAL A 50 -6.32 33.35 19.08
N ASN A 51 -5.60 32.25 19.34
CA ASN A 51 -5.72 31.01 18.58
C ASN A 51 -7.04 30.26 18.81
N ILE A 52 -7.77 30.49 19.90
CA ILE A 52 -9.09 29.88 20.13
C ILE A 52 -10.22 30.75 19.57
N PHE A 53 -10.14 32.08 19.75
CA PHE A 53 -11.28 32.97 19.50
C PHE A 53 -11.19 33.78 18.21
N VAL A 54 -10.01 34.02 17.66
CA VAL A 54 -9.83 34.86 16.46
C VAL A 54 -9.58 34.03 15.20
N PHE A 55 -8.67 33.05 15.27
CA PHE A 55 -8.37 32.12 14.17
C PHE A 55 -8.22 30.69 14.70
N PRO A 56 -9.33 30.00 14.98
CA PRO A 56 -9.28 28.64 15.48
C PRO A 56 -8.69 27.69 14.43
N ILE A 57 -7.65 26.96 14.84
CA ILE A 57 -7.08 25.83 14.09
C ILE A 57 -7.63 24.55 14.73
N TRP A 58 -8.46 23.82 13.99
CA TRP A 58 -9.11 22.60 14.46
C TRP A 58 -8.40 21.36 13.89
N ALA A 59 -7.85 20.54 14.77
CA ALA A 59 -7.23 19.26 14.42
C ALA A 59 -8.27 18.27 13.89
N GLY A 60 -9.51 18.32 14.39
CA GLY A 60 -10.60 17.47 13.91
C GLY A 60 -10.94 17.71 12.43
N GLU A 61 -10.97 18.97 12.00
CA GLU A 61 -11.18 19.36 10.61
C GLU A 61 -10.01 18.93 9.70
N ASP A 62 -8.78 19.05 10.20
CA ASP A 62 -7.59 18.56 9.49
C ASP A 62 -7.59 17.04 9.36
N LEU A 63 -8.03 16.31 10.39
CA LEU A 63 -8.22 14.85 10.34
C LEU A 63 -9.27 14.48 9.30
N HIS A 64 -10.43 15.14 9.32
CA HIS A 64 -11.49 14.93 8.33
C HIS A 64 -10.96 15.09 6.90
N LYS A 65 -10.30 16.23 6.61
CA LYS A 65 -9.72 16.53 5.30
C LYS A 65 -8.63 15.53 4.91
N LEU A 66 -7.80 15.10 5.87
CA LEU A 66 -6.75 14.12 5.65
C LEU A 66 -7.35 12.77 5.21
N VAL A 67 -8.38 12.28 5.92
CA VAL A 67 -9.03 11.02 5.57
C VAL A 67 -9.67 11.12 4.18
N VAL A 68 -10.44 12.18 3.88
CA VAL A 68 -11.04 12.40 2.55
C VAL A 68 -9.97 12.41 1.44
N LYS A 69 -8.88 13.16 1.67
CA LYS A 69 -7.76 13.24 0.72
C LYS A 69 -7.13 11.86 0.49
N ASN A 70 -6.96 11.06 1.52
CA ASN A 70 -6.41 9.71 1.42
C ASN A 70 -7.33 8.80 0.57
N PHE A 71 -8.65 8.84 0.74
CA PHE A 71 -9.57 8.07 -0.11
C PHE A 71 -9.39 8.42 -1.60
N ARG A 72 -9.37 9.73 -1.91
CA ARG A 72 -9.16 10.20 -3.29
C ARG A 72 -7.79 9.80 -3.83
N GLY A 73 -6.77 9.84 -2.99
CA GLY A 73 -5.41 9.40 -3.31
C GLY A 73 -5.36 7.92 -3.66
N VAL A 74 -5.92 7.05 -2.82
CA VAL A 74 -5.96 5.60 -3.05
C VAL A 74 -6.77 5.26 -4.31
N ALA A 75 -7.91 5.93 -4.54
CA ALA A 75 -8.71 5.74 -5.75
C ALA A 75 -7.92 6.05 -7.02
N LYS A 76 -7.23 7.20 -7.06
CA LYS A 76 -6.38 7.58 -8.19
C LYS A 76 -5.22 6.60 -8.39
N SER A 77 -4.59 6.17 -7.30
CA SER A 77 -3.50 5.19 -7.34
C SER A 77 -3.95 3.83 -7.86
N LEU A 78 -5.14 3.35 -7.49
CA LEU A 78 -5.69 2.07 -7.95
C LEU A 78 -5.86 2.06 -9.48
N GLU A 79 -6.59 3.03 -10.02
CA GLU A 79 -6.76 3.17 -11.48
C GLU A 79 -5.43 3.33 -12.20
N GLY A 80 -4.52 4.12 -11.62
CA GLY A 80 -3.19 4.30 -12.16
C GLY A 80 -2.38 3.01 -12.20
N CYS A 81 -2.40 2.20 -11.14
CA CYS A 81 -1.70 0.91 -11.11
C CYS A 81 -2.25 -0.04 -12.17
N VAL A 82 -3.58 -0.13 -12.29
CA VAL A 82 -4.21 -0.99 -13.30
C VAL A 82 -3.91 -0.52 -14.72
N ASN A 83 -4.05 0.78 -14.99
CA ASN A 83 -3.74 1.34 -16.30
C ASN A 83 -2.25 1.23 -16.64
N GLY A 84 -1.36 1.53 -15.70
CA GLY A 84 0.09 1.39 -15.85
C GLY A 84 0.52 -0.06 -16.09
N TYR A 85 -0.12 -1.01 -15.39
CA TYR A 85 0.10 -2.44 -15.61
C TYR A 85 -0.33 -2.88 -17.01
N LEU A 86 -1.45 -2.38 -17.53
CA LEU A 86 -1.95 -2.76 -18.86
C LEU A 86 -1.22 -2.09 -20.02
N GLN A 87 -0.80 -0.82 -19.86
CA GLN A 87 -0.18 -0.03 -20.92
C GLN A 87 1.32 -0.28 -21.06
N CYS A 88 1.91 -1.16 -20.25
CA CYS A 88 3.35 -1.41 -20.21
C CYS A 88 4.16 -0.10 -20.16
N VAL A 89 3.65 0.92 -19.44
CA VAL A 89 4.41 2.15 -19.24
C VAL A 89 5.72 1.71 -18.65
N GLU A 90 6.80 1.90 -19.41
CA GLU A 90 8.14 1.49 -19.02
C GLU A 90 8.58 2.43 -17.91
N TYR A 91 8.09 2.16 -16.70
CA TYR A 91 8.79 2.52 -15.50
C TYR A 91 10.21 2.02 -15.67
N GLU A 92 11.19 2.86 -15.38
CA GLU A 92 12.59 2.47 -15.34
C GLU A 92 12.67 1.26 -14.40
N ARG A 93 12.73 0.05 -14.98
CA ARG A 93 12.62 -1.20 -14.23
C ARG A 93 13.76 -1.18 -13.25
N VAL A 94 13.44 -1.18 -11.96
CA VAL A 94 14.45 -1.10 -10.92
C VAL A 94 15.28 -2.38 -11.05
N PRO A 95 16.56 -2.30 -11.44
CA PRO A 95 17.42 -3.48 -11.45
C PRO A 95 17.41 -4.05 -10.04
N SER A 96 17.48 -5.37 -9.90
CA SER A 96 17.45 -6.10 -8.62
C SER A 96 18.51 -5.70 -7.57
N MET A 97 19.31 -4.66 -7.84
CA MET A 97 20.28 -4.04 -6.94
C MET A 97 19.63 -2.89 -6.14
N ILE A 98 18.99 -3.23 -5.01
CA ILE A 98 18.60 -2.32 -3.92
C ILE A 98 17.70 -1.13 -4.34
N LEU A 99 16.45 -1.17 -3.87
CA LEU A 99 15.39 -0.16 -4.01
C LEU A 99 15.82 1.25 -3.51
N THR A 100 16.58 1.97 -4.33
CA THR A 100 16.81 3.42 -4.24
C THR A 100 15.96 4.19 -5.24
N TYR A 101 15.12 3.49 -6.01
CA TYR A 101 14.06 4.10 -6.79
C TYR A 101 13.00 4.65 -5.83
N GLN A 102 13.17 5.92 -5.49
CA GLN A 102 12.12 6.72 -4.91
C GLN A 102 11.48 7.45 -6.09
N PRO A 103 10.34 6.99 -6.63
CA PRO A 103 9.58 7.77 -7.58
C PRO A 103 9.04 8.97 -6.81
N MET A 104 9.87 9.99 -6.64
CA MET A 104 9.55 11.19 -5.87
C MET A 104 8.40 11.96 -6.54
N ASP A 105 8.18 11.72 -7.84
CA ASP A 105 7.31 12.57 -8.65
C ASP A 105 6.22 11.81 -9.43
N ASP A 106 6.04 10.49 -9.27
CA ASP A 106 4.88 9.82 -9.89
C ASP A 106 3.59 10.15 -9.11
N PRO A 107 2.60 10.84 -9.74
CA PRO A 107 1.31 11.09 -9.11
C PRO A 107 0.61 9.83 -8.60
N LEU A 108 0.88 8.66 -9.20
CA LEU A 108 0.31 7.37 -8.81
C LEU A 108 0.88 6.83 -7.50
N TYR A 109 2.16 7.07 -7.24
CA TYR A 109 2.85 6.64 -6.02
C TYR A 109 2.43 7.46 -4.79
N SER A 110 2.22 8.76 -4.99
CA SER A 110 1.93 9.69 -3.89
C SER A 110 0.62 9.39 -3.14
N GLY A 111 -0.41 8.90 -3.85
CA GLY A 111 -1.77 8.72 -3.32
C GLY A 111 -1.87 7.64 -2.25
N TYR A 112 -1.61 6.38 -2.61
CA TYR A 112 -1.66 5.27 -1.66
C TYR A 112 -0.56 5.37 -0.59
N ARG A 113 0.61 5.93 -0.91
CA ARG A 113 1.70 6.11 0.07
C ARG A 113 1.30 7.09 1.18
N ALA A 114 0.65 8.20 0.84
CA ALA A 114 0.15 9.15 1.82
C ALA A 114 -0.82 8.47 2.81
N ALA A 115 -1.74 7.64 2.30
CA ALA A 115 -2.65 6.87 3.14
C ALA A 115 -1.92 5.86 4.04
N VAL A 116 -0.94 5.12 3.51
CA VAL A 116 -0.17 4.15 4.32
C VAL A 116 0.67 4.83 5.41
N GLN A 117 1.23 6.00 5.12
CA GLN A 117 2.12 6.72 6.04
C GLN A 117 1.38 7.66 7.02
N SER A 118 0.08 7.87 6.87
CA SER A 118 -0.67 8.85 7.68
C SER A 118 -1.02 8.40 9.10
N SER A 119 -0.78 7.14 9.49
CA SER A 119 -1.17 6.61 10.81
C SER A 119 -0.70 7.47 11.99
N THR A 120 0.56 7.90 12.01
CA THR A 120 1.09 8.72 13.11
C THR A 120 0.54 10.13 13.11
N GLN A 121 0.21 10.67 11.93
CA GLN A 121 -0.44 11.96 11.78
C GLN A 121 -1.90 11.88 12.24
N GLU A 122 -2.62 10.82 11.87
CA GLU A 122 -3.99 10.51 12.30
C GLU A 122 -4.09 10.42 13.82
N ASP A 123 -3.22 9.64 14.46
CA ASP A 123 -3.18 9.48 15.93
C ASP A 123 -2.94 10.82 16.62
N SER A 124 -1.94 11.57 16.13
CA SER A 124 -1.65 12.90 16.67
C SER A 124 -2.84 13.85 16.53
N LEU A 125 -3.57 13.83 15.40
CA LEU A 125 -4.72 14.71 15.20
C LEU A 125 -5.89 14.32 16.10
N VAL A 126 -6.15 13.02 16.30
CA VAL A 126 -7.21 12.56 17.22
C VAL A 126 -6.93 12.98 18.66
N ASP A 127 -5.69 12.87 19.13
CA ASP A 127 -5.32 13.24 20.49
C ASP A 127 -5.63 14.72 20.79
N PHE A 128 -5.52 15.60 19.79
CA PHE A 128 -5.92 17.00 19.89
C PHE A 128 -7.43 17.19 19.70
N ALA A 129 -8.03 16.50 18.72
CA ALA A 129 -9.43 16.68 18.33
C ALA A 129 -10.43 16.28 19.44
N ILE A 130 -10.08 15.32 20.31
CA ILE A 130 -10.93 14.90 21.43
C ILE A 130 -11.25 16.05 22.40
N TRP A 131 -10.37 17.05 22.50
CA TRP A 131 -10.54 18.20 23.40
C TRP A 131 -11.28 19.37 22.77
N GLU A 132 -11.70 19.27 21.52
CA GLU A 132 -12.33 20.36 20.81
C GLU A 132 -13.76 20.60 21.32
N PRO A 133 -14.15 21.85 21.62
CA PRO A 133 -15.54 22.19 21.84
C PRO A 133 -16.35 21.99 20.54
N PRO A 134 -17.68 21.82 20.64
CA PRO A 134 -18.54 21.75 19.47
C PRO A 134 -18.37 22.97 18.56
N HIS A 135 -18.13 22.74 17.27
CA HIS A 135 -17.88 23.82 16.32
C HIS A 135 -18.31 23.41 14.90
N GLY A 136 -18.70 24.39 14.08
CA GLY A 136 -18.99 24.17 12.66
C GLY A 136 -19.99 23.02 12.40
N PRO A 137 -19.64 22.06 11.54
CA PRO A 137 -20.43 20.83 11.31
C PRO A 137 -20.40 19.83 12.50
N TYR A 138 -19.37 19.90 13.35
CA TYR A 138 -19.12 18.99 14.47
C TYR A 138 -19.82 19.47 15.75
N ARG A 139 -21.14 19.32 15.79
CA ARG A 139 -22.02 20.00 16.78
C ARG A 139 -22.19 19.28 18.13
N THR A 140 -21.46 18.20 18.39
CA THR A 140 -21.64 17.37 19.59
C THR A 140 -20.38 17.38 20.44
N PHE A 141 -20.53 17.48 21.77
CA PHE A 141 -19.42 17.25 22.70
C PHE A 141 -18.94 15.80 22.59
N HIS A 142 -17.63 15.58 22.63
CA HIS A 142 -17.01 14.27 22.43
C HIS A 142 -17.37 13.66 21.06
N TYR A 143 -17.20 14.45 20.00
CA TYR A 143 -17.39 13.99 18.63
C TYR A 143 -16.52 12.74 18.33
N PRO A 144 -16.98 11.76 17.53
CA PRO A 144 -16.35 10.44 17.42
C PRO A 144 -15.12 10.41 16.49
N TRP A 145 -14.09 11.18 16.84
CA TRP A 145 -12.83 11.25 16.06
C TRP A 145 -12.11 9.91 15.93
N LYS A 146 -12.26 9.00 16.90
CA LYS A 146 -11.70 7.65 16.83
C LYS A 146 -12.28 6.82 15.67
N ASN A 147 -13.54 7.06 15.30
CA ASN A 147 -14.16 6.39 14.18
C ASN A 147 -13.58 6.85 12.83
N TYR A 148 -13.08 8.09 12.72
CA TYR A 148 -12.34 8.55 11.55
C TYR A 148 -11.03 7.76 11.37
N VAL A 149 -10.30 7.49 12.46
CA VAL A 149 -9.07 6.67 12.42
C VAL A 149 -9.37 5.22 12.13
N LYS A 150 -10.51 4.69 12.60
CA LYS A 150 -10.98 3.34 12.23
C LYS A 150 -11.23 3.24 10.72
N VAL A 151 -11.94 4.21 10.14
CA VAL A 151 -12.17 4.29 8.69
C VAL A 151 -10.85 4.44 7.93
N ALA A 152 -9.95 5.32 8.40
CA ALA A 152 -8.62 5.48 7.82
C ALA A 152 -7.79 4.20 7.90
N GLY A 153 -7.94 3.42 8.98
CA GLY A 153 -7.34 2.10 9.16
C GLY A 153 -7.84 1.09 8.13
N ALA A 154 -9.15 1.00 7.94
CA ALA A 154 -9.72 0.15 6.90
C ALA A 154 -9.24 0.56 5.50
N LEU A 155 -9.14 1.87 5.22
CA LEU A 155 -8.61 2.38 3.97
C LEU A 155 -7.13 2.02 3.79
N ARG A 156 -6.32 2.08 4.85
CA ARG A 156 -4.91 1.67 4.84
C ARG A 156 -4.74 0.21 4.43
N HIS A 157 -5.62 -0.67 4.90
CA HIS A 157 -5.61 -2.07 4.48
C HIS A 157 -5.92 -2.24 2.98
N CYS A 158 -6.80 -1.42 2.41
CA CYS A 158 -7.02 -1.37 0.97
C CYS A 158 -5.78 -0.83 0.24
N ALA A 159 -5.14 0.21 0.78
CA ALA A 159 -3.95 0.82 0.21
C ALA A 159 -2.73 -0.13 0.17
N PHE A 160 -2.62 -1.09 1.10
CA PHE A 160 -1.57 -2.12 1.03
C PHE A 160 -1.70 -3.01 -0.21
N MET A 161 -2.91 -3.32 -0.66
CA MET A 161 -3.11 -4.08 -1.90
C MET A 161 -2.69 -3.26 -3.12
N VAL A 162 -3.02 -1.95 -3.13
CA VAL A 162 -2.57 -1.03 -4.18
C VAL A 162 -1.04 -0.89 -4.19
N MET A 163 -0.41 -0.82 -3.02
CA MET A 163 1.05 -0.82 -2.89
C MET A 163 1.68 -2.10 -3.45
N ALA A 164 1.10 -3.26 -3.16
CA ALA A 164 1.56 -4.54 -3.69
C ALA A 164 1.38 -4.61 -5.22
N MET A 165 0.25 -4.15 -5.76
CA MET A 165 0.00 -4.05 -7.20
C MET A 165 1.00 -3.12 -7.87
N HIS A 166 1.32 -1.97 -7.25
CA HIS A 166 2.37 -1.09 -7.74
C HIS A 166 3.75 -1.78 -7.75
N GLY A 167 4.03 -2.63 -6.75
CA GLY A 167 5.22 -3.50 -6.76
C GLY A 167 5.26 -4.43 -7.98
N CYS A 168 4.12 -5.00 -8.39
CA CYS A 168 4.04 -5.79 -9.62
C CYS A 168 4.31 -4.96 -10.89
N VAL A 169 3.89 -3.69 -10.91
CA VAL A 169 4.14 -2.74 -12.03
C VAL A 169 5.62 -2.36 -12.13
N LEU A 170 6.35 -2.31 -11.01
CA LEU A 170 7.78 -2.02 -10.97
C LEU A 170 8.67 -3.27 -11.10
N SER A 171 8.08 -4.47 -11.01
CA SER A 171 8.79 -5.74 -11.04
C SER A 171 9.53 -5.93 -12.37
N GLU A 172 10.74 -6.50 -12.30
CA GLU A 172 11.50 -6.95 -13.47
C GLU A 172 10.82 -8.15 -14.15
N ILE A 173 10.22 -9.04 -13.36
CA ILE A 173 9.48 -10.20 -13.83
C ILE A 173 8.01 -9.81 -13.97
N GLN A 174 7.57 -9.55 -15.20
CA GLN A 174 6.19 -9.23 -15.56
C GLN A 174 5.69 -10.12 -16.68
N ALA A 175 4.38 -10.38 -16.67
CA ALA A 175 3.70 -11.05 -17.77
C ALA A 175 3.88 -10.28 -19.08
N PRO A 176 4.12 -10.97 -20.21
CA PRO A 176 4.09 -10.36 -21.53
C PRO A 176 2.80 -9.57 -21.76
N GLU A 177 2.89 -8.47 -22.51
CA GLU A 177 1.74 -7.61 -22.82
C GLU A 177 0.57 -8.42 -23.41
N GLU A 178 0.85 -9.31 -24.34
CA GLU A 178 -0.15 -10.17 -24.99
C GLU A 178 -1.02 -10.91 -23.99
N LYS A 179 -0.43 -11.45 -22.92
CA LYS A 179 -1.17 -12.15 -21.86
C LYS A 179 -1.99 -11.19 -21.00
N ARG A 180 -1.46 -10.01 -20.70
CA ARG A 180 -2.18 -8.96 -19.96
C ARG A 180 -3.40 -8.45 -20.72
N GLN A 181 -3.28 -8.29 -22.04
CA GLN A 181 -4.35 -7.78 -22.88
C GLN A 181 -5.57 -8.71 -22.92
N VAL A 182 -5.38 -10.01 -22.74
CA VAL A 182 -6.50 -10.98 -22.62
C VAL A 182 -7.45 -10.60 -21.47
N PHE A 183 -6.91 -10.10 -20.34
CA PHE A 183 -7.69 -9.73 -19.15
C PHE A 183 -7.90 -8.22 -19.00
N SER A 184 -7.49 -7.43 -20.00
CA SER A 184 -7.43 -5.96 -19.90
C SER A 184 -8.77 -5.32 -19.54
N ASN A 185 -9.85 -5.78 -20.15
CA ASN A 185 -11.18 -5.22 -19.94
C ASN A 185 -11.67 -5.45 -18.51
N GLU A 186 -11.48 -6.66 -17.98
CA GLU A 186 -11.94 -7.09 -16.66
C GLU A 186 -11.09 -6.44 -15.57
N LEU A 187 -9.76 -6.46 -15.71
CA LEU A 187 -8.85 -5.77 -14.80
C LEU A 187 -9.17 -4.27 -14.72
N ARG A 188 -9.35 -3.63 -15.88
CA ARG A 188 -9.70 -2.20 -15.95
C ARG A 188 -11.07 -1.91 -15.34
N LYS A 189 -12.07 -2.77 -15.58
CA LYS A 189 -13.41 -2.62 -15.01
C LYS A 189 -13.37 -2.71 -13.49
N VAL A 190 -12.70 -3.73 -12.93
CA VAL A 190 -12.55 -3.87 -11.47
C VAL A 190 -11.80 -2.69 -10.87
N GLY A 191 -10.71 -2.24 -11.50
CA GLY A 191 -9.96 -1.07 -11.05
C GLY A 191 -10.79 0.22 -11.06
N ALA A 192 -11.59 0.44 -12.11
CA ALA A 192 -12.46 1.60 -12.24
C ALA A 192 -13.60 1.58 -11.21
N GLU A 193 -14.31 0.45 -11.06
CA GLU A 193 -15.39 0.36 -10.08
C GLU A 193 -14.89 0.40 -8.64
N GLY A 194 -13.75 -0.23 -8.35
CA GLY A 194 -13.09 -0.12 -7.04
C GLY A 194 -12.71 1.32 -6.71
N ALA A 195 -12.19 2.08 -7.67
CA ALA A 195 -11.88 3.48 -7.49
C ALA A 195 -13.14 4.36 -7.38
N ASN A 196 -14.20 4.01 -8.11
CA ASN A 196 -15.50 4.65 -8.03
C ASN A 196 -16.10 4.53 -6.62
N VAL A 197 -16.05 3.34 -6.00
CA VAL A 197 -16.47 3.14 -4.60
C VAL A 197 -15.69 4.06 -3.66
N LEU A 198 -14.36 4.09 -3.75
CA LEU A 198 -13.53 4.95 -2.91
C LEU A 198 -13.84 6.44 -3.10
N ARG A 199 -14.13 6.89 -4.33
CA ARG A 199 -14.54 8.28 -4.60
C ARG A 199 -15.92 8.60 -4.05
N LYS A 200 -16.90 7.72 -4.25
CA LYS A 200 -18.25 7.88 -3.70
C LYS A 200 -18.19 7.96 -2.17
N LEU A 201 -17.37 7.13 -1.52
CA LEU A 201 -17.11 7.21 -0.07
C LEU A 201 -16.43 8.52 0.32
N ALA A 202 -15.43 8.99 -0.43
CA ALA A 202 -14.77 10.27 -0.18
C ALA A 202 -15.74 11.45 -0.26
N ASP A 203 -16.59 11.49 -1.29
CA ASP A 203 -17.58 12.54 -1.51
C ASP A 203 -18.64 12.57 -0.39
N LYS A 204 -19.07 11.39 0.05
CA LYS A 204 -20.01 11.24 1.17
C LYS A 204 -19.38 11.62 2.49
N LEU A 205 -18.13 11.22 2.73
CA LEU A 205 -17.37 11.58 3.92
C LEU A 205 -17.18 13.09 4.01
N GLU A 206 -16.76 13.73 2.92
CA GLU A 206 -16.55 15.18 2.83
C GLU A 206 -17.84 15.97 3.12
N LYS A 207 -18.99 15.45 2.67
CA LYS A 207 -20.30 16.06 2.91
C LYS A 207 -20.93 15.66 4.25
N MET A 208 -20.32 14.73 4.98
CA MET A 208 -20.85 14.08 6.19
C MET A 208 -22.24 13.48 5.97
N GLU A 209 -22.38 12.69 4.90
CA GLU A 209 -23.63 12.05 4.47
C GLU A 209 -23.61 10.54 4.71
N LYS A 210 -24.75 9.99 5.14
CA LYS A 210 -24.94 8.54 5.19
C LYS A 210 -24.89 7.93 3.78
N LEU A 211 -24.64 6.62 3.76
CA LEU A 211 -24.81 5.83 2.53
C LEU A 211 -26.30 5.79 2.17
N GLY A 212 -26.59 5.92 0.87
CA GLY A 212 -27.95 5.78 0.35
C GLY A 212 -28.41 4.32 0.35
N ALA A 213 -29.64 4.09 -0.12
CA ALA A 213 -30.21 2.75 -0.24
C ALA A 213 -29.56 1.88 -1.32
N VAL A 214 -28.80 2.50 -2.25
CA VAL A 214 -28.10 1.79 -3.33
C VAL A 214 -26.87 1.11 -2.78
N ASP A 215 -26.74 -0.19 -3.05
CA ASP A 215 -25.55 -0.96 -2.72
C ASP A 215 -24.35 -0.47 -3.54
N LEU A 216 -23.38 0.13 -2.85
CA LEU A 216 -22.16 0.66 -3.43
C LEU A 216 -21.23 -0.45 -3.94
N LEU A 217 -21.33 -1.66 -3.39
CA LEU A 217 -20.40 -2.75 -3.68
C LEU A 217 -20.87 -3.65 -4.83
N LEU A 218 -22.13 -3.54 -5.24
CA LEU A 218 -22.71 -4.38 -6.29
C LEU A 218 -21.89 -4.34 -7.59
N GLU A 219 -21.65 -3.13 -8.13
CA GLU A 219 -20.93 -2.94 -9.41
C GLU A 219 -19.50 -3.51 -9.36
N VAL A 220 -18.81 -3.34 -8.24
CA VAL A 220 -17.42 -3.82 -8.08
C VAL A 220 -17.36 -5.33 -7.82
N HIS A 221 -18.34 -5.91 -7.10
CA HIS A 221 -18.45 -7.35 -6.91
C HIS A 221 -18.76 -8.07 -8.23
N GLU A 222 -19.72 -7.56 -9.03
CA GLU A 222 -20.00 -8.12 -10.36
C GLU A 222 -18.78 -8.03 -11.29
N ALA A 223 -18.03 -6.93 -11.23
CA ALA A 223 -16.79 -6.80 -12.00
C ALA A 223 -15.73 -7.81 -11.54
N ALA A 224 -15.60 -8.03 -10.23
CA ALA A 224 -14.63 -8.97 -9.66
C ALA A 224 -14.99 -10.43 -10.00
N GLU A 225 -16.28 -10.78 -9.96
CA GLU A 225 -16.77 -12.09 -10.38
C GLU A 225 -16.49 -12.33 -11.86
N ALA A 226 -16.76 -11.33 -12.72
CA ALA A 226 -16.43 -11.43 -14.14
C ALA A 226 -14.93 -11.65 -14.39
N LEU A 227 -14.07 -11.00 -13.60
CA LEU A 227 -12.62 -11.23 -13.65
C LEU A 227 -12.25 -12.65 -13.21
N GLN A 228 -12.83 -13.16 -12.12
CA GLN A 228 -12.62 -14.52 -11.63
C GLN A 228 -13.03 -15.58 -12.67
N LEU A 229 -14.21 -15.42 -13.27
CA LEU A 229 -14.70 -16.31 -14.33
C LEU A 229 -13.77 -16.32 -15.54
N LYS A 230 -13.24 -15.16 -15.93
CA LYS A 230 -12.29 -15.08 -17.04
C LYS A 230 -10.96 -15.73 -16.71
N ILE A 231 -10.48 -15.61 -15.47
CA ILE A 231 -9.28 -16.30 -14.98
C ILE A 231 -9.46 -17.81 -15.04
N ASP A 232 -10.63 -18.31 -14.65
CA ASP A 232 -10.96 -19.73 -14.75
C ASP A 232 -10.97 -20.22 -16.21
N GLU A 233 -11.70 -19.52 -17.08
CA GLU A 233 -11.80 -19.83 -18.52
C GLU A 233 -10.43 -19.81 -19.23
N LYS A 234 -9.55 -18.89 -18.82
CA LYS A 234 -8.23 -18.66 -19.43
C LYS A 234 -7.07 -19.12 -18.54
N SER A 235 -7.33 -20.03 -17.61
CA SER A 235 -6.34 -20.55 -16.65
C SER A 235 -5.09 -21.15 -17.32
N TYR A 236 -5.26 -21.76 -18.50
CA TYR A 236 -4.16 -22.28 -19.33
C TYR A 236 -3.13 -21.22 -19.78
N ILE A 237 -3.47 -19.93 -19.73
CA ILE A 237 -2.54 -18.83 -20.06
C ILE A 237 -1.60 -18.54 -18.87
N LEU A 238 -2.08 -18.79 -17.65
CA LEU A 238 -1.39 -18.53 -16.39
C LEU A 238 -0.52 -19.71 -15.96
N VAL A 239 -0.93 -20.94 -16.29
CA VAL A 239 -0.21 -22.18 -15.92
C VAL A 239 0.42 -22.80 -17.16
N ASN A 240 1.70 -23.13 -17.07
CA ASN A 240 2.39 -23.85 -18.15
C ASN A 240 2.05 -25.35 -18.09
N THR A 241 1.06 -25.77 -18.88
CA THR A 241 0.57 -27.16 -18.93
C THR A 241 1.63 -28.17 -19.40
N ASP A 242 2.63 -27.74 -20.18
CA ASP A 242 3.70 -28.61 -20.68
C ASP A 242 4.68 -29.10 -19.60
N LEU A 243 4.65 -28.52 -18.40
CA LEU A 243 5.44 -28.97 -17.24
C LEU A 243 4.71 -30.03 -16.41
N TRP A 244 3.38 -30.10 -16.51
CA TRP A 244 2.53 -31.01 -15.73
C TRP A 244 2.28 -32.34 -16.43
N ASP A 245 2.57 -32.43 -17.73
CA ASP A 245 2.50 -33.68 -18.49
C ASP A 245 3.57 -34.67 -17.99
N PRO A 246 3.18 -35.77 -17.31
CA PRO A 246 4.13 -36.76 -16.80
C PRO A 246 4.97 -37.40 -17.92
N SER A 247 4.48 -37.35 -19.16
CA SER A 247 5.09 -37.95 -20.35
C SER A 247 6.33 -37.21 -20.83
N LYS A 248 6.53 -35.94 -20.42
CA LYS A 248 7.64 -35.07 -20.83
C LYS A 248 8.68 -34.83 -19.74
N ARG A 249 8.58 -35.50 -18.58
CA ARG A 249 9.64 -35.42 -17.55
C ARG A 249 10.95 -35.97 -18.12
N PRO A 250 12.10 -35.30 -17.93
CA PRO A 250 13.37 -35.88 -18.30
C PRO A 250 13.52 -37.20 -17.53
N LYS A 251 13.67 -38.31 -18.26
CA LYS A 251 14.04 -39.58 -17.66
C LYS A 251 15.38 -39.37 -16.96
N PRO A 252 15.57 -39.87 -15.72
CA PRO A 252 16.90 -39.86 -15.12
C PRO A 252 17.86 -40.55 -16.09
N VAL A 253 18.99 -39.91 -16.35
CA VAL A 253 20.06 -40.47 -17.17
C VAL A 253 20.50 -41.75 -16.49
N GLU A 254 20.12 -42.90 -17.04
CA GLU A 254 20.74 -44.17 -16.69
C GLU A 254 22.16 -44.10 -17.25
N ASP A 255 23.15 -43.94 -16.36
CA ASP A 255 24.55 -44.09 -16.70
C ASP A 255 24.75 -45.49 -17.29
N GLN A 256 25.16 -45.50 -18.55
CA GLN A 256 25.40 -46.70 -19.34
C GLN A 256 26.71 -47.35 -18.89
N GLU A 257 26.67 -48.11 -17.79
CA GLU A 257 27.77 -49.00 -17.43
C GLU A 257 27.70 -50.29 -18.26
N ASN A 258 28.85 -50.61 -18.85
CA ASN A 258 29.15 -51.66 -19.81
C ASN A 258 28.72 -53.07 -19.32
N PRO A 259 28.12 -53.95 -20.16
CA PRO A 259 27.63 -55.24 -19.73
C PRO A 259 28.72 -56.32 -19.80
N GLN A 260 29.11 -56.90 -18.65
CA GLN A 260 29.67 -58.26 -18.62
C GLN A 260 29.64 -58.91 -17.23
N GLN A 261 29.02 -60.11 -17.21
CA GLN A 261 29.15 -61.24 -16.29
C GLN A 261 28.14 -61.41 -15.12
N LEU A 262 27.02 -62.07 -15.47
CA LEU A 262 26.63 -63.43 -15.07
C LEU A 262 26.12 -63.73 -13.63
N LYS A 263 24.83 -64.17 -13.59
CA LYS A 263 24.12 -65.04 -12.61
C LYS A 263 23.67 -64.39 -11.28
N ASP A 264 22.49 -64.65 -10.70
CA ASP A 264 21.38 -65.58 -10.94
C ASP A 264 20.16 -65.08 -10.12
N THR A 265 18.93 -65.42 -10.57
CA THR A 265 17.68 -65.68 -9.80
C THR A 265 16.88 -64.56 -9.09
N ASP A 266 15.64 -64.43 -9.59
CA ASP A 266 14.31 -64.32 -8.93
C ASP A 266 13.81 -63.07 -8.17
N ASN A 267 12.76 -62.48 -8.76
CA ASN A 267 11.53 -61.90 -8.19
C ASN A 267 11.61 -61.00 -6.94
N LYS A 268 11.22 -59.72 -7.12
CA LYS A 268 10.16 -59.08 -6.31
C LYS A 268 9.68 -57.76 -6.90
N ASP A 269 8.36 -57.67 -7.03
CA ASP A 269 7.60 -56.44 -7.20
C ASP A 269 8.03 -55.36 -6.20
N PHE A 270 8.22 -54.11 -6.66
CA PHE A 270 8.12 -52.95 -5.77
C PHE A 270 7.40 -51.79 -6.45
N VAL A 271 6.17 -51.61 -5.98
CA VAL A 271 5.25 -50.49 -6.17
C VAL A 271 5.91 -49.20 -5.68
N PHE A 272 5.93 -48.14 -6.49
CA PHE A 272 6.18 -46.79 -5.98
C PHE A 272 4.87 -46.04 -5.81
N THR A 273 4.44 -46.01 -4.55
CA THR A 273 3.37 -45.20 -3.99
C THR A 273 3.82 -43.74 -3.93
N SER A 274 2.95 -42.85 -4.42
CA SER A 274 2.99 -41.40 -4.25
C SER A 274 3.18 -41.00 -2.78
N LEU A 275 4.15 -40.14 -2.48
CA LEU A 275 4.27 -39.46 -1.20
C LEU A 275 4.19 -37.95 -1.42
N SER A 276 3.03 -37.40 -1.05
CA SER A 276 2.89 -36.01 -0.63
C SER A 276 3.26 -35.97 0.85
N GLU A 277 4.31 -35.24 1.22
CA GLU A 277 4.59 -34.93 2.63
C GLU A 277 4.23 -33.47 2.88
N ALA A 278 3.11 -33.30 3.58
CA ALA A 278 2.87 -32.15 4.44
C ALA A 278 3.63 -32.39 5.74
N VAL A 279 4.40 -31.41 6.19
CA VAL A 279 5.02 -31.42 7.52
C VAL A 279 4.37 -30.32 8.35
N ASP A 280 3.45 -30.74 9.21
CA ASP A 280 3.04 -30.02 10.41
C ASP A 280 4.18 -30.05 11.43
N PHE A 281 4.54 -28.89 11.99
CA PHE A 281 5.22 -28.82 13.29
C PHE A 281 4.42 -27.90 14.21
N GLY A 282 3.70 -28.54 15.13
CA GLY A 282 3.06 -27.88 16.27
C GLY A 282 4.02 -27.72 17.46
N ASP A 283 4.10 -26.47 17.90
CA ASP A 283 4.09 -25.98 19.28
C ASP A 283 5.30 -26.22 20.23
N ALA A 284 5.97 -25.12 20.57
CA ALA A 284 6.62 -24.93 21.87
C ALA A 284 6.60 -23.44 22.28
N ARG A 285 5.99 -23.20 23.45
CA ARG A 285 5.76 -21.89 24.09
C ARG A 285 7.05 -21.25 24.61
N GLY A 286 7.08 -19.90 24.57
CA GLY A 286 7.63 -19.04 25.62
C GLY A 286 9.02 -18.44 25.40
N MET A 287 9.08 -17.14 25.11
CA MET A 287 9.62 -16.08 26.00
C MET A 287 10.12 -14.85 25.21
N ASP A 288 9.38 -13.75 25.38
CA ASP A 288 9.73 -12.32 25.45
C ASP A 288 10.96 -11.69 24.74
N SER A 289 10.62 -10.54 24.13
CA SER A 289 11.38 -9.27 24.11
C SER A 289 12.72 -9.21 23.38
N ARG A 290 12.75 -8.44 22.27
CA ARG A 290 13.73 -7.35 21.97
C ARG A 290 13.81 -7.04 20.46
N ALA A 291 12.91 -6.19 19.97
CA ALA A 291 13.07 -5.51 18.68
C ALA A 291 13.28 -4.01 18.94
N GLN A 292 14.51 -3.64 19.31
CA GLN A 292 15.01 -2.27 19.24
C GLN A 292 16.45 -2.31 18.74
N SER A 293 16.79 -1.29 17.93
CA SER A 293 18.09 -0.96 17.36
C SER A 293 18.45 -1.65 16.04
N MET A 294 18.23 -0.94 14.92
CA MET A 294 19.33 -0.43 14.10
C MET A 294 18.81 0.54 13.03
N PHE A 295 18.72 1.83 13.38
CA PHE A 295 18.83 2.92 12.41
C PHE A 295 19.55 4.08 13.09
N ARG A 296 20.87 4.13 12.92
CA ARG A 296 21.66 5.35 13.13
C ARG A 296 23.00 5.28 12.40
N SER A 297 23.41 6.47 11.95
CA SER A 297 24.62 6.82 11.19
C SER A 297 24.42 6.72 9.67
N GLY A 298 24.78 7.71 8.86
CA GLY A 298 25.58 8.91 9.07
C GLY A 298 25.76 9.62 7.72
N VAL A 299 26.14 10.89 7.78
CA VAL A 299 26.22 11.88 6.69
C VAL A 299 27.47 11.71 5.79
N GLY A 300 27.36 12.15 4.52
CA GLY A 300 28.45 12.41 3.55
C GLY A 300 28.49 11.35 2.44
N SER A 301 28.66 11.63 1.14
CA SER A 301 29.33 12.74 0.45
C SER A 301 29.03 12.72 -1.07
N THR A 302 29.15 13.90 -1.70
CA THR A 302 29.68 14.19 -3.06
C THR A 302 29.05 13.57 -4.33
N LEU A 303 28.46 14.47 -5.11
CA LEU A 303 28.15 14.45 -6.55
C LEU A 303 29.34 14.00 -7.44
N PRO A 304 29.07 13.43 -8.63
CA PRO A 304 29.51 14.13 -9.83
C PRO A 304 28.46 14.19 -10.96
N HIS A 305 28.44 15.38 -11.54
CA HIS A 305 27.78 15.87 -12.74
C HIS A 305 28.26 15.14 -14.00
N TRP A 306 27.37 14.59 -14.83
CA TRP A 306 27.62 14.39 -16.27
C TRP A 306 26.35 14.62 -17.11
N THR A 307 26.61 15.14 -18.30
CA THR A 307 25.74 15.89 -19.20
C THR A 307 24.87 15.02 -20.11
N SER A 308 23.71 15.58 -20.47
CA SER A 308 22.78 15.14 -21.51
C SER A 308 23.42 15.07 -22.90
N THR A 309 23.12 14.01 -23.67
CA THR A 309 22.71 14.10 -25.09
C THR A 309 22.10 12.78 -25.59
N ASP A 310 20.86 12.93 -26.07
CA ASP A 310 20.19 12.36 -27.25
C ASP A 310 20.20 10.85 -27.60
N SER A 311 18.95 10.37 -27.77
CA SER A 311 18.41 9.34 -28.66
C SER A 311 19.27 8.13 -29.06
N MET A 312 18.82 6.92 -28.68
CA MET A 312 18.70 5.79 -29.61
C MET A 312 17.72 4.74 -29.07
N PHE A 313 16.68 4.45 -29.86
CA PHE A 313 15.85 3.25 -29.78
C PHE A 313 16.75 2.00 -29.64
N ARG A 314 16.82 1.43 -28.44
CA ARG A 314 17.22 0.02 -28.26
C ARG A 314 16.03 -0.71 -27.70
N LYS A 315 15.41 -1.55 -28.54
CA LYS A 315 14.71 -2.74 -28.05
C LYS A 315 15.72 -3.51 -27.21
N SER A 316 15.61 -3.36 -25.89
CA SER A 316 16.38 -4.10 -24.90
C SER A 316 15.94 -5.56 -24.98
N THR A 317 16.71 -6.35 -25.71
CA THR A 317 16.71 -7.81 -25.60
C THR A 317 16.83 -8.16 -24.12
N MET A 318 15.81 -8.81 -23.58
CA MET A 318 15.71 -9.28 -22.20
C MET A 318 17.01 -10.00 -21.79
N GLN A 319 17.86 -9.33 -21.01
CA GLN A 319 18.96 -9.97 -20.31
C GLN A 319 18.61 -9.99 -18.82
N TRP A 320 18.45 -11.22 -18.35
CA TRP A 320 18.27 -11.68 -16.97
C TRP A 320 19.18 -10.95 -15.97
N PRO A 321 18.83 -10.86 -14.67
CA PRO A 321 19.81 -10.46 -13.66
C PRO A 321 20.93 -11.51 -13.63
N SER A 322 22.11 -11.10 -14.06
CA SER A 322 23.29 -11.92 -14.34
C SER A 322 23.98 -12.53 -13.10
N GLN A 323 23.24 -13.01 -12.10
CA GLN A 323 23.80 -13.57 -10.86
C GLN A 323 23.07 -14.82 -10.32
N MET A 324 22.63 -15.72 -11.19
CA MET A 324 22.41 -17.13 -10.80
C MET A 324 23.25 -18.06 -11.69
N SER A 325 24.56 -17.96 -11.54
CA SER A 325 25.49 -19.02 -11.96
C SER A 325 26.50 -19.20 -10.84
N ILE A 326 26.10 -19.88 -9.76
CA ILE A 326 27.05 -20.40 -8.77
C ILE A 326 27.18 -21.90 -9.04
N HIS A 327 28.39 -22.25 -9.50
CA HIS A 327 28.93 -23.58 -9.83
C HIS A 327 28.40 -24.25 -11.10
N ALA A 328 28.90 -23.80 -12.26
CA ALA A 328 29.13 -24.68 -13.39
C ALA A 328 30.51 -25.34 -13.22
N ASP A 329 30.55 -26.61 -12.87
CA ASP A 329 31.73 -27.43 -13.06
C ASP A 329 31.35 -28.65 -13.92
N LEU A 330 32.05 -28.75 -15.06
CA LEU A 330 32.23 -29.90 -15.95
C LEU A 330 30.99 -30.53 -16.64
N GLY A 331 30.72 -30.05 -17.87
CA GLY A 331 30.60 -30.97 -19.02
C GLY A 331 29.23 -31.46 -19.50
N ALA A 332 28.14 -30.72 -19.33
CA ALA A 332 26.81 -31.06 -19.87
C ALA A 332 26.28 -29.98 -20.85
N PRO A 333 25.39 -30.30 -21.81
CA PRO A 333 25.13 -29.45 -22.98
C PRO A 333 24.36 -28.19 -22.60
N ASP A 334 25.00 -27.04 -22.76
CA ASP A 334 24.51 -25.68 -22.46
C ASP A 334 23.08 -25.40 -22.96
N VAL A 335 22.64 -26.07 -24.04
CA VAL A 335 21.32 -25.86 -24.67
C VAL A 335 20.16 -26.30 -23.78
N ALA A 336 20.32 -27.36 -22.96
CA ALA A 336 19.23 -27.88 -22.14
C ALA A 336 19.00 -27.03 -20.88
N ILE A 337 20.06 -26.46 -20.31
CA ILE A 337 20.01 -25.61 -19.10
C ILE A 337 19.37 -24.26 -19.44
N THR A 338 19.79 -23.60 -20.53
CA THR A 338 19.21 -22.33 -20.98
C THR A 338 17.73 -22.48 -21.36
N GLY A 339 17.33 -23.63 -21.95
CA GLY A 339 15.93 -23.92 -22.26
C GLY A 339 15.05 -24.07 -21.01
N ASN A 340 15.57 -24.68 -19.94
CA ASN A 340 14.86 -24.83 -18.68
C ASN A 340 14.70 -23.50 -17.93
N GLU A 341 15.73 -22.66 -17.94
CA GLU A 341 15.71 -21.31 -17.36
C GLU A 341 14.69 -20.40 -18.07
N TYR A 342 14.66 -20.42 -19.41
CA TYR A 342 13.67 -19.69 -20.20
C TYR A 342 12.24 -20.12 -19.88
N ARG A 343 11.98 -21.44 -19.77
CA ARG A 343 10.65 -21.96 -19.39
C ARG A 343 10.25 -21.54 -17.98
N THR A 344 11.19 -21.55 -17.05
CA THR A 344 10.98 -21.14 -15.66
C THR A 344 10.61 -19.66 -15.59
N PHE A 345 11.29 -18.80 -16.35
CA PHE A 345 10.93 -17.40 -16.48
C PHE A 345 9.54 -17.17 -17.08
N VAL A 346 9.20 -17.88 -18.15
CA VAL A 346 7.88 -17.77 -18.78
C VAL A 346 6.77 -18.19 -17.79
N SER A 347 7.03 -19.20 -16.97
CA SER A 347 6.13 -19.61 -15.88
C SER A 347 6.01 -18.52 -14.80
N ALA A 348 7.14 -18.01 -14.30
CA ALA A 348 7.18 -16.98 -13.26
C ALA A 348 6.54 -15.64 -13.71
N SER A 349 6.78 -15.23 -14.96
CA SER A 349 6.15 -14.05 -15.56
C SER A 349 4.63 -14.22 -15.70
N SER A 350 4.16 -15.41 -16.07
CA SER A 350 2.71 -15.68 -16.14
C SER A 350 2.06 -15.66 -14.75
N LEU A 351 2.77 -16.17 -13.73
CA LEU A 351 2.31 -16.12 -12.34
C LEU A 351 2.18 -14.67 -11.84
N SER A 352 3.03 -13.74 -12.30
CA SER A 352 2.94 -12.32 -11.91
C SER A 352 1.59 -11.68 -12.28
N LEU A 353 0.95 -12.12 -13.39
CA LEU A 353 -0.40 -11.70 -13.77
C LEU A 353 -1.47 -12.26 -12.86
N ALA A 354 -1.32 -13.52 -12.43
CA ALA A 354 -2.19 -14.12 -11.43
C ALA A 354 -2.05 -13.40 -10.08
N THR A 355 -0.83 -13.05 -9.66
CA THR A 355 -0.58 -12.25 -8.46
C THR A 355 -1.25 -10.89 -8.55
N PHE A 356 -1.06 -10.15 -9.65
CA PHE A 356 -1.69 -8.85 -9.86
C PHE A 356 -3.22 -8.93 -9.78
N SER A 357 -3.81 -9.91 -10.49
CA SER A 357 -5.26 -10.10 -10.52
C SER A 357 -5.80 -10.50 -9.14
N SER A 358 -5.09 -11.38 -8.42
CA SER A 358 -5.43 -11.78 -7.06
C SER A 358 -5.41 -10.59 -6.09
N LEU A 359 -4.37 -9.75 -6.14
CA LEU A 359 -4.29 -8.53 -5.33
C LEU A 359 -5.45 -7.56 -5.61
N LEU A 360 -5.91 -7.49 -6.86
CA LEU A 360 -7.05 -6.65 -7.24
C LEU A 360 -8.38 -7.20 -6.68
N ILE A 361 -8.61 -8.52 -6.78
CA ILE A 361 -9.78 -9.17 -6.17
C ILE A 361 -9.77 -9.03 -4.64
N GLU A 362 -8.59 -9.18 -4.04
CA GLU A 362 -8.33 -9.08 -2.61
C GLU A 362 -8.45 -7.64 -2.09
N PHE A 363 -8.24 -6.63 -2.97
CA PHE A 363 -8.64 -5.25 -2.72
C PHE A 363 -10.17 -5.11 -2.66
N VAL A 364 -10.90 -5.70 -3.61
CA VAL A 364 -12.37 -5.66 -3.63
C VAL A 364 -12.96 -6.29 -2.38
N ALA A 365 -12.45 -7.45 -1.95
CA ALA A 365 -12.90 -8.11 -0.71
C ALA A 365 -12.74 -7.22 0.53
N ARG A 366 -11.73 -6.35 0.57
CA ARG A 366 -11.51 -5.40 1.68
C ARG A 366 -12.43 -4.18 1.67
N LEU A 367 -13.06 -3.87 0.54
CA LEU A 367 -13.99 -2.75 0.45
C LEU A 367 -15.20 -2.94 1.37
N GLN A 368 -15.63 -4.19 1.61
CA GLN A 368 -16.72 -4.48 2.55
C GLN A 368 -16.43 -3.91 3.94
N TYR A 369 -15.27 -4.26 4.51
CA TYR A 369 -14.88 -3.78 5.84
C TYR A 369 -14.74 -2.25 5.90
N LEU A 370 -14.30 -1.63 4.80
CA LEU A 370 -14.21 -0.18 4.67
C LEU A 370 -15.60 0.48 4.67
N VAL A 371 -16.55 -0.08 3.92
CA VAL A 371 -17.94 0.37 3.88
C VAL A 371 -18.59 0.22 5.26
N ASP A 372 -18.40 -0.92 5.92
CA ASP A 372 -18.95 -1.17 7.26
C ASP A 372 -18.39 -0.18 8.29
N SER A 373 -17.07 0.07 8.26
CA SER A 373 -16.42 1.06 9.12
C SER A 373 -16.95 2.47 8.87
N TYR A 374 -17.23 2.81 7.61
CA TYR A 374 -17.83 4.10 7.24
C TYR A 374 -19.28 4.22 7.71
N GLN A 375 -20.09 3.15 7.58
CA GLN A 375 -21.45 3.12 8.10
C GLN A 375 -21.48 3.31 9.61
N GLU A 376 -20.60 2.65 10.35
CA GLU A 376 -20.46 2.85 11.79
C GLU A 376 -20.11 4.29 12.13
N LEU A 377 -19.15 4.91 11.42
CA LEU A 377 -18.86 6.33 11.58
C LEU A 377 -20.11 7.19 11.35
N CYS A 378 -20.86 6.94 10.28
CA CYS A 378 -22.08 7.67 9.95
C CYS A 378 -23.12 7.61 11.08
N MET A 379 -23.29 6.44 11.70
CA MET A 379 -24.24 6.24 12.80
C MET A 379 -23.78 6.97 14.06
N VAL A 380 -22.52 6.79 14.47
CA VAL A 380 -22.01 7.38 15.72
C VAL A 380 -21.87 8.90 15.61
N ALA A 381 -21.51 9.42 14.43
CA ALA A 381 -21.35 10.85 14.17
C ALA A 381 -22.65 11.56 13.79
N ASN A 382 -23.78 10.84 13.68
CA ASN A 382 -25.07 11.38 13.23
C ASN A 382 -24.98 12.13 11.89
N PHE A 383 -24.37 11.50 10.89
CA PHE A 383 -24.30 12.05 9.53
C PHE A 383 -25.70 12.31 8.97
N LYS A 384 -25.83 13.30 8.09
CA LYS A 384 -27.12 13.66 7.48
C LYS A 384 -27.54 12.63 6.44
N GLU A 385 -28.84 12.46 6.25
CA GLU A 385 -29.36 11.62 5.17
C GLU A 385 -28.95 12.20 3.80
N PRO A 386 -28.72 11.36 2.78
CA PRO A 386 -28.44 11.82 1.44
C PRO A 386 -29.61 12.65 0.91
N ALA A 387 -29.33 13.76 0.23
CA ALA A 387 -30.37 14.49 -0.49
C ALA A 387 -31.03 13.56 -1.52
N ALA A 388 -32.36 13.53 -1.56
CA ALA A 388 -33.09 12.70 -2.50
C ALA A 388 -32.62 12.97 -3.94
N GLU A 389 -32.15 11.93 -4.63
CA GLU A 389 -31.89 12.03 -6.07
C GLU A 389 -33.21 12.38 -6.77
N PRO A 390 -33.21 13.32 -7.74
CA PRO A 390 -34.42 13.64 -8.48
C PRO A 390 -34.88 12.37 -9.19
N ALA A 391 -36.08 11.89 -8.85
CA ALA A 391 -36.72 10.78 -9.52
C ALA A 391 -36.70 11.04 -11.03
N LEU A 392 -36.09 10.13 -11.80
CA LEU A 392 -36.25 10.06 -13.24
C LEU A 392 -37.74 9.87 -13.53
N ASP A 393 -38.43 10.97 -13.84
CA ASP A 393 -39.83 11.00 -14.21
C ASP A 393 -39.97 10.31 -15.57
N SER A 394 -40.23 9.00 -15.54
CA SER A 394 -40.59 8.20 -16.71
C SER A 394 -42.05 8.42 -17.07
N ARG A 395 -42.42 9.67 -17.37
CA ARG A 395 -43.66 9.99 -18.08
C ARG A 395 -43.33 10.30 -19.53
N GLY A 396 -43.33 9.25 -20.34
CA GLY A 396 -43.35 9.39 -21.81
C GLY A 396 -44.59 10.19 -22.25
N PRO A 397 -44.52 10.91 -23.37
CA PRO A 397 -45.61 11.74 -23.84
C PRO A 397 -46.79 10.86 -24.26
N VAL A 398 -47.95 11.10 -23.66
CA VAL A 398 -49.24 10.63 -24.18
C VAL A 398 -49.53 11.43 -25.45
N ALA A 399 -49.44 10.76 -26.60
CA ALA A 399 -49.92 11.30 -27.86
C ALA A 399 -51.45 11.39 -27.80
N VAL A 400 -51.98 12.60 -28.08
CA VAL A 400 -53.39 12.84 -28.41
C VAL A 400 -53.48 13.03 -29.92
#